data_AF-A0A6C0J5S6-F1
#
_entry.id   AF-A0A6C0J5S6-F1
#
_cell.length_a   1.000
_cell.length_b   1.000
_cell.length_c   1.000
_cell.angle_alpha   90.00
_cell.angle_beta   90.00
_cell.angle_gamma   90.00
#
_symmetry.space_group_name_H-M   'P 1'
#
loop_
_entity.id
_entity.type
_entity.pdbx_description
1 polymer ?
#
loop_
_entity_poly.entity_id
_entity_poly.type
_entity_poly.pdbx_seq_one_letter_code
_entity_poly.pdbx_strand_id
1 'polypeptide(L)'
;MTKKHKCSYCKYETDKFYNLQRHCNNKHGIEIFELNQEFPISSVNEDLEINENNCNDNIIKYKCEKCSKCYLTAKFYNEHIKVCKGLNILTCERCMFTFKTKQSKSNHKLRNNCKPKSAAFANDIPNITNNNTTNNTINNNTNITNNINNITNNYYITNNFEKERLDYITKEAIYEKCFKACFPILKLIELIHFNNDYPENQNIRYDNKKKIINVKKDNGWATIDYNYLIYNLFINNSKLLTNYYNDYKDYFDNLINDVNHIEELIIYLNHNMLEQIHPKKFLLMTKETKNTIKNFESLYPMN
;
A
#
# COMPACT_ATOMS: atom_id res chain seq x y z
N MET A 1 30.37 -35.93 24.54
CA MET A 1 30.97 -35.86 23.20
C MET A 1 29.92 -36.27 22.18
N THR A 2 29.44 -35.35 21.33
CA THR A 2 28.44 -35.63 20.31
C THR A 2 29.04 -36.52 19.22
N LYS A 3 28.38 -37.64 18.90
CA LYS A 3 28.82 -38.56 17.85
C LYS A 3 28.73 -37.83 16.50
N LYS A 4 29.87 -37.55 15.88
CA LYS A 4 29.92 -36.90 14.56
C LYS A 4 29.56 -37.89 13.46
N HIS A 5 28.75 -37.43 12.51
CA HIS A 5 28.40 -38.11 11.28
C HIS A 5 29.41 -37.74 10.19
N LYS A 6 30.09 -38.72 9.60
CA LYS A 6 31.15 -38.52 8.61
C LYS A 6 30.69 -38.97 7.23
N CYS A 7 31.08 -38.23 6.20
CA CYS A 7 30.87 -38.61 4.81
C CYS A 7 31.80 -39.76 4.43
N SER A 8 31.25 -40.73 3.69
CA SER A 8 32.02 -41.89 3.20
C SER A 8 32.85 -41.57 1.96
N TYR A 9 32.54 -40.47 1.26
CA TYR A 9 33.14 -40.10 -0.02
C TYR A 9 34.13 -38.94 0.08
N CYS A 10 34.12 -38.18 1.18
CA CYS A 10 35.08 -37.10 1.42
C CYS A 10 35.30 -36.82 2.91
N LYS A 11 36.17 -35.85 3.23
CA LYS A 11 36.54 -35.50 4.61
C LYS A 11 35.46 -34.72 5.39
N TYR A 12 34.25 -34.57 4.85
CA TYR A 12 33.17 -33.82 5.50
C TYR A 12 32.65 -34.55 6.75
N GLU A 13 32.47 -33.81 7.85
CA GLU A 13 31.83 -34.31 9.06
C GLU A 13 30.91 -33.25 9.69
N THR A 14 29.84 -33.71 10.34
CA THR A 14 28.85 -32.84 10.99
C THR A 14 28.31 -33.50 12.26
N ASP A 15 27.81 -32.68 13.17
CA ASP A 15 27.10 -33.08 14.37
C ASP A 15 25.66 -33.54 14.12
N LYS A 16 25.07 -33.23 12.95
CA LYS A 16 23.66 -33.55 12.63
C LYS A 16 23.53 -34.41 11.37
N PHE A 17 22.81 -35.52 11.47
CA PHE A 17 22.61 -36.46 10.36
C PHE A 17 22.04 -35.83 9.08
N TYR A 18 21.04 -34.93 9.20
CA TYR A 18 20.41 -34.30 8.02
C TYR A 18 21.40 -33.41 7.23
N ASN A 19 22.40 -32.81 7.89
CA ASN A 19 23.43 -32.04 7.23
C ASN A 19 24.35 -32.94 6.40
N LEU A 20 24.66 -34.15 6.91
CA LEU A 20 25.44 -35.14 6.19
C LEU A 20 24.68 -35.61 4.94
N GLN A 21 23.38 -35.90 5.10
CA GLN A 21 22.53 -36.31 3.98
C GLN A 21 22.48 -35.25 2.87
N ARG A 22 22.28 -33.97 3.22
CA ARG A 22 22.29 -32.86 2.25
C ARG A 22 23.64 -32.70 1.57
N HIS A 23 24.74 -32.85 2.31
CA HIS A 23 26.09 -32.82 1.76
C HIS A 23 26.30 -33.94 0.72
N CYS A 24 25.95 -35.18 1.07
CA CYS A 24 26.07 -36.34 0.20
C CYS A 24 25.26 -36.16 -1.09
N ASN A 25 23.99 -35.74 -1.00
CA ASN A 25 23.15 -35.54 -2.18
C ASN A 25 23.69 -34.44 -3.13
N ASN A 26 24.30 -33.38 -2.58
CA ASN A 26 24.76 -32.25 -3.37
C ASN A 26 26.17 -32.42 -3.96
N LYS A 27 27.04 -33.19 -3.29
CA LYS A 27 28.46 -33.32 -3.67
C LYS A 27 28.83 -34.70 -4.18
N HIS A 28 28.03 -35.72 -3.85
CA HIS A 28 28.28 -37.12 -4.18
C HIS A 28 27.06 -37.78 -4.85
N GLY A 29 26.21 -36.97 -5.51
CA GLY A 29 24.96 -37.45 -6.11
C GLY A 29 25.19 -38.51 -7.21
N ILE A 30 26.35 -38.46 -7.89
CA ILE A 30 26.73 -39.42 -8.92
C ILE A 30 27.18 -40.74 -8.26
N GLU A 31 28.05 -40.67 -7.26
CA GLU A 31 28.57 -41.84 -6.53
C GLU A 31 27.48 -42.58 -5.75
N ILE A 32 26.45 -41.87 -5.27
CA ILE A 32 25.27 -42.46 -4.62
C ILE A 32 24.39 -43.19 -5.63
N PHE A 33 24.23 -42.64 -6.83
CA PHE A 33 23.43 -43.22 -7.92
C PHE A 33 24.07 -44.49 -8.47
N GLU A 34 25.39 -44.50 -8.67
CA GLU A 34 26.12 -45.66 -9.21
C GLU A 34 26.15 -46.87 -8.24
N LEU A 35 26.05 -46.62 -6.94
CA LEU A 35 26.12 -47.67 -5.90
C LEU A 35 24.75 -48.14 -5.38
N ASN A 36 23.63 -47.63 -5.92
CA ASN A 36 22.26 -47.98 -5.48
C ASN A 36 22.06 -47.96 -3.95
N GLN A 37 22.74 -47.05 -3.23
CA GLN A 37 22.55 -46.93 -1.78
C GLN A 37 21.33 -46.08 -1.47
N GLU A 38 20.26 -46.71 -0.96
CA GLU A 38 19.07 -46.00 -0.49
C GLU A 38 19.34 -45.36 0.89
N PHE A 39 19.55 -44.05 0.92
CA PHE A 39 19.39 -43.31 2.19
C PHE A 39 17.90 -43.15 2.47
N PRO A 40 17.42 -43.44 3.70
CA PRO A 40 16.05 -43.13 4.08
C PRO A 40 15.76 -41.66 3.81
N ILE A 41 14.68 -41.36 3.09
CA ILE A 41 14.18 -40.01 2.88
C ILE A 41 13.68 -39.51 4.24
N SER A 42 14.60 -38.98 5.06
CA SER A 42 14.26 -38.33 6.32
C SER A 42 13.65 -36.99 5.93
N SER A 43 12.33 -36.89 6.13
CA SER A 43 11.55 -35.66 6.19
C SER A 43 12.13 -34.54 5.34
N VAL A 44 11.78 -34.53 4.05
CA VAL A 44 11.06 -33.41 3.45
C VAL A 44 11.17 -32.13 4.30
N ASN A 45 12.37 -31.55 4.38
CA ASN A 45 12.55 -30.13 4.69
C ASN A 45 12.24 -29.45 3.38
N GLU A 46 10.97 -29.50 3.05
CA GLU A 46 10.40 -28.68 2.02
C GLU A 46 10.38 -27.27 2.59
N ASP A 47 11.47 -26.54 2.32
CA ASP A 47 11.34 -25.21 1.76
C ASP A 47 10.59 -25.29 0.41
N LEU A 48 9.41 -25.95 0.37
CA LEU A 48 8.46 -25.77 -0.70
C LEU A 48 7.91 -24.38 -0.48
N GLU A 49 8.47 -23.45 -1.25
CA GLU A 49 7.63 -22.48 -1.91
C GLU A 49 6.54 -23.24 -2.68
N ILE A 50 5.45 -23.59 -1.98
CA ILE A 50 4.22 -24.01 -2.60
C ILE A 50 3.88 -22.90 -3.59
N ASN A 51 3.71 -23.28 -4.85
CA ASN A 51 3.33 -22.41 -5.95
C ASN A 51 2.24 -21.44 -5.46
N GLU A 52 2.61 -20.18 -5.24
CA GLU A 52 1.96 -19.30 -4.24
C GLU A 52 0.50 -18.88 -4.55
N ASN A 53 -0.14 -19.48 -5.55
CA ASN A 53 -1.49 -19.11 -5.97
C ASN A 53 -2.42 -20.30 -6.27
N ASN A 54 -2.03 -21.54 -5.99
CA ASN A 54 -2.96 -22.67 -6.10
C ASN A 54 -3.19 -23.33 -4.74
N CYS A 55 -4.42 -23.18 -4.25
CA CYS A 55 -4.89 -23.89 -3.08
C CYS A 55 -5.15 -25.33 -3.51
N ASN A 56 -4.14 -26.20 -3.39
CA ASN A 56 -4.40 -27.64 -3.50
C ASN A 56 -5.08 -28.07 -2.19
N ASP A 57 -6.36 -28.46 -2.29
CA ASP A 57 -7.29 -28.61 -1.15
C ASP A 57 -6.92 -29.69 -0.13
N ASN A 58 -5.88 -30.50 -0.39
CA ASN A 58 -5.59 -31.67 0.44
C ASN A 58 -4.52 -31.48 1.52
N ILE A 59 -3.84 -30.32 1.64
CA ILE A 59 -2.72 -30.12 2.60
C ILE A 59 -2.77 -28.77 3.35
N ILE A 60 -3.49 -27.76 2.85
CA ILE A 60 -3.51 -26.40 3.41
C ILE A 60 -4.51 -26.30 4.58
N LYS A 61 -4.07 -25.78 5.74
CA LYS A 61 -4.92 -25.62 6.94
C LYS A 61 -5.32 -24.18 7.26
N TYR A 62 -4.55 -23.17 6.84
CA TYR A 62 -4.77 -21.79 7.26
C TYR A 62 -4.71 -20.83 6.07
N LYS A 63 -5.86 -20.23 5.71
CA LYS A 63 -5.98 -19.24 4.64
C LYS A 63 -6.18 -17.85 5.23
N CYS A 64 -5.37 -16.89 4.79
CA CYS A 64 -5.55 -15.49 5.18
C CYS A 64 -6.76 -14.90 4.46
N GLU A 65 -7.78 -14.51 5.21
CA GLU A 65 -8.99 -13.89 4.64
C GLU A 65 -8.69 -12.52 4.01
N LYS A 66 -7.66 -11.83 4.52
CA LYS A 66 -7.30 -10.48 4.03
C LYS A 66 -6.66 -10.51 2.65
N CYS A 67 -5.73 -11.45 2.38
CA CYS A 67 -4.96 -11.47 1.13
C CYS A 67 -5.00 -12.80 0.37
N SER A 68 -5.76 -13.76 0.86
CA SER A 68 -5.87 -15.13 0.33
C SER A 68 -4.59 -15.97 0.32
N LYS A 69 -3.50 -15.51 0.99
CA LYS A 69 -2.27 -16.30 1.14
C LYS A 69 -2.51 -17.51 2.06
N CYS A 70 -2.00 -18.66 1.64
CA CYS A 70 -2.19 -19.93 2.32
C CYS A 70 -0.95 -20.37 3.10
N TYR A 71 -1.19 -21.04 4.23
CA TYR A 71 -0.16 -21.49 5.16
C TYR A 71 -0.46 -22.93 5.62
N LEU A 72 0.60 -23.73 5.74
CA LEU A 72 0.54 -25.07 6.29
C LEU A 72 0.50 -25.08 7.82
N THR A 73 1.15 -24.11 8.46
CA THR A 73 1.29 -24.06 9.92
C THR A 73 0.66 -22.79 10.50
N ALA A 74 0.04 -22.96 11.68
CA ALA A 74 -0.57 -21.85 12.42
C ALA A 74 0.44 -20.77 12.80
N LYS A 75 1.71 -21.14 13.06
CA LYS A 75 2.77 -20.19 13.42
C LYS A 75 2.98 -19.13 12.33
N PHE A 76 3.24 -19.56 11.10
CA PHE A 76 3.49 -18.63 9.98
C PHE A 76 2.22 -17.86 9.58
N TYR A 77 1.04 -18.49 9.69
CA TYR A 77 -0.23 -17.79 9.52
C TYR A 77 -0.39 -16.66 10.56
N ASN A 78 -0.15 -16.94 11.84
CA ASN A 78 -0.28 -15.98 12.93
C ASN A 78 0.76 -14.84 12.85
N GLU A 79 1.98 -15.13 12.38
CA GLU A 79 2.97 -14.10 12.09
C GLU A 79 2.55 -13.23 10.90
N HIS A 80 1.99 -13.85 9.85
CA HIS A 80 1.52 -13.15 8.67
C HIS A 80 0.35 -12.20 8.96
N ILE A 81 -0.70 -12.66 9.64
CA ILE A 81 -1.90 -11.84 9.86
C ILE A 81 -1.63 -10.57 10.67
N LYS A 82 -0.55 -10.55 11.48
CA LYS A 82 -0.08 -9.37 12.22
C LYS A 82 0.44 -8.26 11.30
N VAL A 83 1.02 -8.62 10.16
CA VAL A 83 1.63 -7.68 9.21
C VAL A 83 0.88 -7.60 7.86
N CYS A 84 -0.16 -8.43 7.69
CA CYS A 84 -0.90 -8.53 6.45
C CYS A 84 -1.74 -7.28 6.19
N LYS A 85 -1.37 -6.54 5.15
CA LYS A 85 -2.09 -5.37 4.63
C LYS A 85 -3.32 -5.71 3.77
N GLY A 86 -3.66 -7.00 3.66
CA GLY A 86 -4.80 -7.46 2.85
C GLY A 86 -4.64 -7.32 1.34
N LEU A 87 -3.43 -7.04 0.85
CA LEU A 87 -3.15 -7.06 -0.59
C LEU A 87 -2.72 -8.45 -1.01
N ASN A 88 -3.30 -8.95 -2.11
CA ASN A 88 -2.83 -10.16 -2.76
C ASN A 88 -1.33 -9.99 -3.13
N ILE A 89 -0.54 -11.04 -2.98
CA ILE A 89 0.90 -11.04 -3.27
C ILE A 89 1.24 -10.63 -4.71
N LEU A 90 0.30 -10.80 -5.64
CA LEU A 90 0.40 -10.41 -7.04
C LEU A 90 -0.12 -8.99 -7.28
N THR A 91 -0.66 -8.30 -6.29
CA THR A 91 -1.12 -6.92 -6.42
C THR A 91 0.02 -5.94 -6.20
N CYS A 92 0.18 -4.96 -7.07
CA CYS A 92 1.12 -3.86 -6.85
C CYS A 92 0.57 -2.89 -5.80
N GLU A 93 1.33 -2.58 -4.76
CA GLU A 93 0.89 -1.68 -3.68
C GLU A 93 0.76 -0.21 -4.10
N ARG A 94 1.27 0.15 -5.28
CA ARG A 94 1.19 1.51 -5.83
C ARG A 94 0.03 1.64 -6.80
N CYS A 95 -0.01 0.88 -7.89
CA CYS A 95 -1.12 1.02 -8.86
C CYS A 95 -2.32 0.12 -8.56
N MET A 96 -2.27 -0.70 -7.50
CA MET A 96 -3.29 -1.68 -7.12
C MET A 96 -3.65 -2.70 -8.20
N PHE A 97 -2.91 -2.75 -9.32
CA PHE A 97 -3.10 -3.75 -10.37
C PHE A 97 -2.68 -5.13 -9.89
N THR A 98 -3.55 -6.12 -10.11
CA THR A 98 -3.27 -7.53 -9.77
C THR A 98 -2.72 -8.27 -10.98
N PHE A 99 -1.49 -8.75 -10.84
CA PHE A 99 -0.78 -9.47 -11.89
C PHE A 99 -1.16 -10.96 -11.92
N LYS A 100 -0.92 -11.63 -13.05
CA LYS A 100 -1.11 -13.09 -13.16
C LYS A 100 0.04 -13.88 -12.52
N THR A 101 1.23 -13.29 -12.46
CA THR A 101 2.46 -13.96 -11.97
C THR A 101 3.33 -13.01 -11.15
N LYS A 102 4.11 -13.56 -10.21
CA LYS A 102 5.09 -12.78 -9.43
C LYS A 102 6.11 -12.08 -10.33
N GLN A 103 6.58 -12.76 -11.37
CA GLN A 103 7.57 -12.20 -12.31
C GLN A 103 7.02 -10.96 -13.02
N SER A 104 5.76 -10.98 -13.44
CA SER A 104 5.15 -9.81 -14.09
C SER A 104 4.97 -8.63 -13.13
N LYS A 105 4.58 -8.88 -11.87
CA LYS A 105 4.59 -7.84 -10.81
C LYS A 105 6.00 -7.30 -10.56
N SER A 106 7.01 -8.17 -10.50
CA SER A 106 8.41 -7.77 -10.27
C SER A 106 8.93 -6.88 -11.41
N ASN A 107 8.75 -7.32 -12.66
CA ASN A 107 9.11 -6.55 -13.85
C ASN A 107 8.37 -5.21 -13.89
N HIS A 108 7.10 -5.18 -13.50
CA HIS A 108 6.33 -3.94 -13.39
C HIS A 108 6.92 -2.98 -12.35
N LYS A 109 7.28 -3.47 -11.16
CA LYS A 109 7.94 -2.66 -10.12
C LYS A 109 9.29 -2.13 -10.59
N LEU A 110 10.10 -2.96 -11.26
CA LEU A 110 11.42 -2.57 -11.79
C LEU A 110 11.34 -1.47 -12.84
N ARG A 111 10.31 -1.48 -13.71
CA ARG A 111 10.07 -0.40 -14.68
C ARG A 111 9.75 0.94 -14.02
N ASN A 112 9.23 0.91 -12.79
CA ASN A 112 8.89 2.06 -11.95
C ASN A 112 8.06 3.18 -12.63
N ASN A 113 7.29 2.83 -13.66
CA ASN A 113 6.49 3.76 -14.45
C ASN A 113 4.98 3.72 -14.11
N CYS A 114 4.61 2.95 -13.09
CA CYS A 114 3.22 2.83 -12.69
C CYS A 114 2.78 4.05 -11.86
N LYS A 115 1.55 4.51 -12.10
CA LYS A 115 0.95 5.60 -11.32
C LYS A 115 0.16 5.04 -10.14
N PRO A 116 0.17 5.70 -8.98
CA PRO A 116 -0.72 5.37 -7.87
C PRO A 116 -2.18 5.35 -8.34
N LYS A 117 -2.94 4.37 -7.85
CA LYS A 117 -4.39 4.28 -8.03
C LYS A 117 -5.01 3.72 -6.76
N SER A 118 -6.23 4.15 -6.43
CA SER A 118 -6.99 3.54 -5.33
C SER A 118 -7.26 2.06 -5.60
N ALA A 119 -7.34 1.28 -4.52
CA ALA A 119 -7.83 -0.09 -4.58
C ALA A 119 -9.27 -0.17 -5.13
N ALA A 120 -10.07 0.90 -4.97
CA ALA A 120 -11.42 1.00 -5.53
C ALA A 120 -11.45 0.94 -7.07
N PHE A 121 -10.34 1.33 -7.72
CA PHE A 121 -10.22 1.45 -9.20
C PHE A 121 -9.16 0.49 -9.78
N ALA A 122 -8.73 -0.50 -8.99
CA ALA A 122 -7.65 -1.42 -9.34
C ALA A 122 -7.90 -2.22 -10.64
N ASN A 123 -9.17 -2.52 -10.92
CA ASN A 123 -9.62 -3.34 -12.03
C ASN A 123 -10.28 -2.54 -13.16
N ASP A 124 -10.36 -1.21 -13.03
CA ASP A 124 -10.80 -0.37 -14.14
C ASP A 124 -9.75 -0.46 -15.23
N ILE A 125 -10.08 -1.21 -16.27
CA ILE A 125 -9.26 -1.36 -17.47
C ILE A 125 -9.01 0.08 -17.95
N PRO A 126 -7.75 0.57 -17.95
CA PRO A 126 -7.49 1.78 -18.69
C PRO A 126 -7.86 1.44 -20.14
N ASN A 127 -8.87 2.10 -20.68
CA ASN A 127 -9.03 2.17 -22.13
C ASN A 127 -7.72 2.75 -22.64
N ILE A 128 -6.81 1.86 -23.03
CA ILE A 128 -5.64 2.21 -23.81
C ILE A 128 -6.25 2.61 -25.15
N THR A 129 -6.59 3.89 -25.30
CA THR A 129 -6.67 4.53 -26.60
C THR A 129 -5.26 4.49 -27.16
N ASN A 130 -4.91 3.33 -27.73
CA ASN A 130 -3.84 3.24 -28.70
C ASN A 130 -4.34 4.07 -29.89
N ASN A 131 -3.96 5.35 -29.93
CA ASN A 131 -3.86 6.08 -31.18
C ASN A 131 -2.65 5.52 -31.95
N ASN A 132 -2.76 4.24 -32.35
CA ASN A 132 -1.98 3.71 -33.44
C ASN A 132 -2.90 3.72 -34.65
N THR A 133 -2.81 4.81 -35.40
CA THR A 133 -3.23 4.86 -36.79
C THR A 133 -2.40 3.83 -37.55
N THR A 134 -2.93 2.63 -37.64
CA THR A 134 -2.52 1.64 -38.65
C THR A 134 -3.80 1.05 -39.19
N ASN A 135 -4.18 1.55 -40.36
CA ASN A 135 -5.14 0.90 -41.24
C ASN A 135 -4.73 -0.56 -41.40
N ASN A 136 -5.58 -1.48 -40.97
CA ASN A 136 -5.78 -2.74 -41.66
C ASN A 136 -7.14 -3.30 -41.26
N THR A 137 -8.05 -3.21 -42.21
CA THR A 137 -9.31 -3.93 -42.27
C THR A 137 -9.03 -5.44 -42.24
N ILE A 138 -9.71 -6.19 -41.36
CA ILE A 138 -10.57 -7.35 -41.70
C ILE A 138 -11.01 -8.05 -40.41
N ASN A 139 -12.31 -7.93 -40.18
CA ASN A 139 -13.28 -8.83 -39.55
C ASN A 139 -12.78 -10.18 -39.01
N ASN A 140 -13.11 -10.48 -37.74
CA ASN A 140 -13.89 -11.68 -37.39
C ASN A 140 -14.50 -11.58 -35.99
N ASN A 141 -15.82 -11.74 -35.95
CA ASN A 141 -16.69 -11.76 -34.79
C ASN A 141 -16.32 -12.84 -33.77
N THR A 142 -16.17 -12.45 -32.50
CA THR A 142 -16.80 -13.11 -31.35
C THR A 142 -17.08 -12.06 -30.28
N ASN A 143 -18.19 -11.34 -30.43
CA ASN A 143 -18.75 -10.52 -29.36
C ASN A 143 -19.31 -11.47 -28.30
N ILE A 144 -18.50 -11.86 -27.32
CA ILE A 144 -19.00 -12.20 -25.99
C ILE A 144 -19.10 -10.86 -25.26
N THR A 145 -20.18 -10.14 -25.55
CA THR A 145 -20.67 -9.02 -24.74
C THR A 145 -21.14 -9.60 -23.40
N ASN A 146 -20.21 -9.79 -22.47
CA ASN A 146 -20.56 -9.85 -21.06
C ASN A 146 -21.00 -8.45 -20.65
N ASN A 147 -22.28 -8.20 -20.89
CA ASN A 147 -23.07 -7.12 -20.35
C ASN A 147 -23.14 -7.31 -18.83
N ILE A 148 -22.05 -6.98 -18.14
CA ILE A 148 -22.07 -6.81 -16.70
C ILE A 148 -22.31 -5.33 -16.47
N ASN A 149 -23.59 -4.97 -16.32
CA ASN A 149 -23.99 -3.79 -15.58
C ASN A 149 -23.45 -3.91 -14.15
N ASN A 150 -22.16 -3.61 -13.95
CA ASN A 150 -21.56 -3.49 -12.65
C ASN A 150 -22.00 -2.14 -12.07
N ILE A 151 -23.23 -2.08 -11.57
CA ILE A 151 -23.48 -1.32 -10.34
C ILE A 151 -22.79 -2.10 -9.22
N THR A 152 -21.46 -2.16 -9.26
CA THR A 152 -20.67 -2.63 -8.12
C THR A 152 -20.58 -1.44 -7.20
N ASN A 153 -21.39 -1.43 -6.15
CA ASN A 153 -21.10 -0.66 -4.95
C ASN A 153 -19.73 -1.16 -4.42
N ASN A 154 -18.64 -0.63 -4.98
CA ASN A 154 -17.28 -0.97 -4.58
C ASN A 154 -17.01 -0.30 -3.23
N TYR A 155 -17.43 -0.96 -2.15
CA TYR A 155 -16.95 -0.64 -0.82
C TYR A 155 -15.44 -0.89 -0.77
N TYR A 156 -14.70 0.12 -0.32
CA TYR A 156 -13.27 0.02 -0.07
C TYR A 156 -13.02 -0.11 1.43
N ILE A 157 -11.84 -0.60 1.79
CA ILE A 157 -11.39 -0.61 3.18
C ILE A 157 -10.83 0.78 3.49
N THR A 158 -11.51 1.54 4.35
CA THR A 158 -11.02 2.82 4.86
C THR A 158 -9.82 2.56 5.78
N ASN A 159 -8.71 3.23 5.50
CA ASN A 159 -7.51 3.25 6.34
C ASN A 159 -7.81 3.89 7.70
N ASN A 160 -7.13 3.44 8.74
CA ASN A 160 -7.21 4.12 10.03
C ASN A 160 -6.66 5.55 9.91
N PHE A 161 -7.19 6.45 10.74
CA PHE A 161 -6.61 7.78 10.94
C PHE A 161 -5.15 7.65 11.38
N GLU A 162 -4.27 8.48 10.81
CA GLU A 162 -2.80 8.45 10.93
C GLU A 162 -2.12 7.25 10.26
N LYS A 163 -2.86 6.49 9.44
CA LYS A 163 -2.36 5.38 8.60
C LYS A 163 -2.74 5.57 7.14
N GLU A 164 -2.83 6.82 6.71
CA GLU A 164 -3.16 7.20 5.35
C GLU A 164 -2.08 6.77 4.37
N ARG A 165 -2.54 6.50 3.16
CA ARG A 165 -1.69 6.23 2.03
C ARG A 165 -1.29 7.55 1.36
N LEU A 166 0.00 7.80 1.15
CA LEU A 166 0.48 9.12 0.67
C LEU A 166 1.26 9.06 -0.65
N ASP A 167 1.51 7.88 -1.22
CA ASP A 167 2.34 7.69 -2.42
C ASP A 167 1.77 8.35 -3.69
N TYR A 168 0.51 8.79 -3.67
CA TYR A 168 -0.13 9.56 -4.73
C TYR A 168 0.07 11.07 -4.64
N ILE A 169 0.54 11.58 -3.50
CA ILE A 169 0.79 13.00 -3.32
C ILE A 169 2.20 13.29 -3.85
N THR A 170 2.24 13.85 -5.05
CA THR A 170 3.50 14.19 -5.73
C THR A 170 3.96 15.60 -5.37
N LYS A 171 5.25 15.90 -5.58
CA LYS A 171 5.78 17.26 -5.41
C LYS A 171 5.05 18.29 -6.28
N GLU A 172 4.63 17.91 -7.48
CA GLU A 172 3.84 18.76 -8.37
C GLU A 172 2.47 19.07 -7.75
N ALA A 173 1.81 18.06 -7.16
CA ALA A 173 0.54 18.26 -6.46
C ALA A 173 0.70 19.16 -5.22
N ILE A 174 1.79 19.01 -4.46
CA ILE A 174 2.11 19.90 -3.33
C ILE A 174 2.27 21.34 -3.81
N TYR A 175 3.05 21.58 -4.87
CA TYR A 175 3.23 22.92 -5.41
C TYR A 175 1.91 23.53 -5.89
N GLU A 176 1.23 22.82 -6.81
CA GLU A 176 0.05 23.35 -7.51
C GLU A 176 -1.16 23.53 -6.59
N LYS A 177 -1.36 22.63 -5.61
CA LYS A 177 -2.55 22.64 -4.75
C LYS A 177 -2.31 23.21 -3.36
N CYS A 178 -1.12 23.02 -2.79
CA CYS A 178 -0.84 23.43 -1.41
C CYS A 178 -0.08 24.77 -1.37
N PHE A 179 1.10 24.85 -1.98
CA PHE A 179 1.94 26.05 -1.85
C PHE A 179 1.34 27.27 -2.52
N LYS A 180 0.69 27.12 -3.68
CA LYS A 180 -0.06 28.24 -4.30
C LYS A 180 -1.33 28.67 -3.55
N ALA A 181 -1.75 27.94 -2.52
CA ALA A 181 -3.01 28.21 -1.83
C ALA A 181 -2.83 29.13 -0.62
N CYS A 182 -3.91 29.83 -0.26
CA CYS A 182 -3.96 30.67 0.94
C CYS A 182 -3.80 29.87 2.26
N PHE A 183 -4.25 28.61 2.25
CA PHE A 183 -4.14 27.69 3.38
C PHE A 183 -3.51 26.35 2.94
N PRO A 184 -2.16 26.28 2.84
CA PRO A 184 -1.47 25.08 2.36
C PRO A 184 -1.80 23.83 3.16
N ILE A 185 -1.88 23.95 4.49
CA ILE A 185 -2.23 22.85 5.41
C ILE A 185 -3.64 22.32 5.14
N LEU A 186 -4.62 23.20 5.00
CA LEU A 186 -5.99 22.80 4.68
C LEU A 186 -6.05 22.05 3.34
N LYS A 187 -5.33 22.53 2.33
CA LYS A 187 -5.28 21.86 1.02
C LYS A 187 -4.62 20.49 1.08
N LEU A 188 -3.61 20.30 1.92
CA LEU A 188 -3.05 18.98 2.15
C LEU A 188 -4.04 18.05 2.88
N ILE A 189 -4.77 18.56 3.88
CA ILE A 189 -5.83 17.81 4.58
C ILE A 189 -6.91 17.35 3.59
N GLU A 190 -7.35 18.23 2.67
CA GLU A 190 -8.29 17.89 1.60
C GLU A 190 -7.76 16.76 0.70
N LEU A 191 -6.49 16.84 0.29
CA LEU A 191 -5.86 15.84 -0.58
C LEU A 191 -5.68 14.47 0.07
N ILE A 192 -5.50 14.45 1.39
CA ILE A 192 -5.35 13.22 2.16
C ILE A 192 -6.72 12.64 2.50
N HIS A 193 -7.55 13.38 3.24
CA HIS A 193 -8.73 12.83 3.91
C HIS A 193 -10.04 13.02 3.14
N PHE A 194 -10.09 13.92 2.15
CA PHE A 194 -11.32 14.30 1.47
C PHE A 194 -11.18 14.17 -0.05
N ASN A 195 -10.40 13.18 -0.49
CA ASN A 195 -10.09 12.93 -1.88
C ASN A 195 -10.92 11.77 -2.44
N ASN A 196 -11.68 12.01 -3.50
CA ASN A 196 -12.51 10.99 -4.15
C ASN A 196 -11.72 10.03 -5.05
N ASP A 197 -10.49 10.38 -5.45
CA ASP A 197 -9.60 9.51 -6.22
C ASP A 197 -8.90 8.46 -5.34
N TYR A 198 -8.86 8.71 -4.02
CA TYR A 198 -8.26 7.85 -3.01
C TYR A 198 -9.19 7.70 -1.82
N PRO A 199 -10.37 7.09 -2.04
CA PRO A 199 -11.39 7.01 -1.04
C PRO A 199 -10.92 6.23 0.20
N GLU A 200 -9.93 5.32 0.08
CA GLU A 200 -9.34 4.62 1.23
C GLU A 200 -8.83 5.53 2.35
N ASN A 201 -8.50 6.78 2.07
CA ASN A 201 -8.08 7.74 3.09
C ASN A 201 -9.22 8.58 3.67
N GLN A 202 -10.46 8.39 3.24
CA GLN A 202 -11.63 9.10 3.76
C GLN A 202 -12.02 8.59 5.15
N ASN A 203 -11.14 8.85 6.11
CA ASN A 203 -11.13 8.29 7.45
C ASN A 203 -11.58 9.27 8.54
N ILE A 204 -12.14 10.41 8.12
CA ILE A 204 -12.78 11.42 8.98
C ILE A 204 -14.19 11.65 8.44
N ARG A 205 -15.21 11.63 9.31
CA ARG A 205 -16.58 11.94 8.92
C ARG A 205 -17.33 12.73 9.97
N TYR A 206 -18.29 13.52 9.51
CA TYR A 206 -19.25 14.21 10.36
C TYR A 206 -20.57 13.45 10.42
N ASP A 207 -21.06 13.18 11.63
CA ASP A 207 -22.41 12.66 11.83
C ASP A 207 -23.37 13.84 12.00
N ASN A 208 -24.16 14.14 10.96
CA ASN A 208 -25.13 15.23 10.96
C ASN A 208 -26.22 15.08 12.05
N LYS A 209 -26.63 13.84 12.37
CA LYS A 209 -27.71 13.58 13.35
C LYS A 209 -27.22 13.83 14.76
N LYS A 210 -26.04 13.31 15.09
CA LYS A 210 -25.43 13.44 16.42
C LYS A 210 -24.60 14.71 16.59
N LYS A 211 -24.30 15.42 15.49
CA LYS A 211 -23.42 16.61 15.44
C LYS A 211 -22.03 16.35 16.00
N ILE A 212 -21.49 15.15 15.78
CA ILE A 212 -20.16 14.70 16.24
C ILE A 212 -19.25 14.40 15.06
N ILE A 213 -17.94 14.41 15.32
CA ILE A 213 -16.92 13.98 14.34
C ILE A 213 -16.39 12.62 14.76
N ASN A 214 -16.27 11.73 13.79
CA ASN A 214 -15.70 10.40 13.98
C ASN A 214 -14.49 10.21 13.08
N VAL A 215 -13.53 9.45 13.57
CA VAL A 215 -12.35 9.01 12.82
C VAL A 215 -12.30 7.48 12.76
N LYS A 216 -11.70 6.92 11.71
CA LYS A 216 -11.52 5.47 11.58
C LYS A 216 -10.41 4.99 12.53
N LYS A 217 -10.72 4.04 13.43
CA LYS A 217 -9.76 3.38 14.34
C LYS A 217 -10.12 1.91 14.48
N ASP A 218 -9.13 1.03 14.42
CA ASP A 218 -9.26 -0.41 14.70
C ASP A 218 -10.50 -1.07 14.04
N ASN A 219 -10.68 -0.82 12.73
CA ASN A 219 -11.82 -1.26 11.91
C ASN A 219 -13.20 -0.66 12.27
N GLY A 220 -13.28 0.21 13.27
CA GLY A 220 -14.49 0.93 13.66
C GLY A 220 -14.40 2.45 13.47
N TRP A 221 -15.48 3.13 13.82
CA TRP A 221 -15.56 4.59 13.86
C TRP A 221 -15.59 5.06 15.31
N ALA A 222 -14.62 5.87 15.70
CA ALA A 222 -14.50 6.40 17.05
C ALA A 222 -14.75 7.91 17.05
N THR A 223 -15.56 8.38 17.99
CA THR A 223 -15.77 9.81 18.20
C THR A 223 -14.48 10.46 18.72
N ILE A 224 -14.18 11.66 18.22
CA ILE A 224 -12.99 12.43 18.62
C ILE A 224 -13.39 13.85 18.99
N ASP A 225 -12.68 14.45 19.94
CA ASP A 225 -12.81 15.88 20.22
C ASP A 225 -12.36 16.71 19.01
N TYR A 226 -13.14 17.74 18.70
CA TYR A 226 -12.91 18.58 17.53
C TYR A 226 -11.62 19.38 17.63
N ASN A 227 -11.34 19.99 18.79
CA ASN A 227 -10.15 20.83 18.94
C ASN A 227 -8.88 19.98 18.86
N TYR A 228 -8.93 18.80 19.49
CA TYR A 228 -7.86 17.81 19.41
C TYR A 228 -7.62 17.33 17.97
N LEU A 229 -8.68 17.02 17.22
CA LEU A 229 -8.57 16.62 15.82
C LEU A 229 -7.92 17.72 14.97
N ILE A 230 -8.40 18.96 15.06
CA ILE A 230 -7.87 20.08 14.28
C ILE A 230 -6.40 20.33 14.62
N TYR A 231 -6.05 20.32 15.90
CA TYR A 231 -4.67 20.48 16.34
C TYR A 231 -3.75 19.43 15.71
N ASN A 232 -4.13 18.15 15.80
CA ASN A 232 -3.35 17.06 15.22
C ASN A 232 -3.26 17.15 13.70
N LEU A 233 -4.36 17.46 13.02
CA LEU A 233 -4.38 17.66 11.58
C LEU A 233 -3.39 18.76 11.18
N PHE A 234 -3.41 19.92 11.83
CA PHE A 234 -2.52 21.02 11.48
C PHE A 234 -1.05 20.70 11.74
N ILE A 235 -0.73 20.14 12.90
CA ILE A 235 0.66 19.80 13.26
C ILE A 235 1.21 18.71 12.34
N ASN A 236 0.46 17.63 12.11
CA ASN A 236 0.94 16.50 11.30
C ASN A 236 1.08 16.91 9.83
N ASN A 237 0.13 17.69 9.29
CA ASN A 237 0.20 18.16 7.91
C ASN A 237 1.25 19.25 7.71
N SER A 238 1.49 20.11 8.70
CA SER A 238 2.63 21.04 8.69
C SER A 238 3.95 20.27 8.56
N LYS A 239 4.18 19.27 9.43
CA LYS A 239 5.38 18.41 9.37
C LYS A 239 5.51 17.70 8.02
N LEU A 240 4.40 17.21 7.47
CA LEU A 240 4.40 16.55 6.17
C LEU A 240 4.79 17.52 5.05
N LEU A 241 4.23 18.74 5.04
CA LEU A 241 4.65 19.80 4.09
C LEU A 241 6.13 20.13 4.23
N THR A 242 6.64 20.24 5.46
CA THR A 242 8.08 20.47 5.73
C THR A 242 8.93 19.38 5.09
N ASN A 243 8.56 18.12 5.27
CA ASN A 243 9.29 16.99 4.70
C ASN A 243 9.29 17.05 3.17
N TYR A 244 8.13 17.28 2.54
CA TYR A 244 8.06 17.46 1.09
C TYR A 244 8.97 18.61 0.63
N TYR A 245 8.87 19.77 1.27
CA TYR A 245 9.68 20.92 0.91
C TYR A 245 11.18 20.61 0.99
N ASN A 246 11.62 19.94 2.07
CA ASN A 246 13.03 19.57 2.24
C ASN A 246 13.49 18.53 1.21
N ASP A 247 12.69 17.48 0.97
CA ASP A 247 13.01 16.40 0.03
C ASP A 247 13.12 16.90 -1.42
N TYR A 248 12.44 18.01 -1.75
CA TYR A 248 12.41 18.59 -3.09
C TYR A 248 12.76 20.08 -3.09
N LYS A 249 13.68 20.50 -2.21
CA LYS A 249 14.01 21.91 -1.98
C LYS A 249 14.37 22.64 -3.27
N ASP A 250 15.30 22.11 -4.05
CA ASP A 250 15.73 22.72 -5.31
C ASP A 250 14.57 22.88 -6.30
N TYR A 251 13.61 21.94 -6.31
CA TYR A 251 12.45 22.02 -7.19
C TYR A 251 11.51 23.16 -6.77
N PHE A 252 11.21 23.27 -5.47
CA PHE A 252 10.31 24.32 -4.98
C PHE A 252 10.94 25.71 -4.99
N ASP A 253 12.21 25.83 -4.62
CA ASP A 253 12.94 27.10 -4.63
C ASP A 253 13.03 27.71 -6.03
N ASN A 254 13.10 26.89 -7.08
CA ASN A 254 13.07 27.36 -8.46
C ASN A 254 11.68 27.83 -8.94
N LEU A 255 10.61 27.39 -8.26
CA LEU A 255 9.23 27.69 -8.64
C LEU A 255 8.64 28.85 -7.84
N ILE A 256 9.05 28.99 -6.58
CA ILE A 256 8.54 29.98 -5.65
C ILE A 256 9.54 31.14 -5.60
N ASN A 257 9.32 32.15 -6.47
CA ASN A 257 10.24 33.28 -6.60
C ASN A 257 9.77 34.55 -5.88
N ASP A 258 8.57 34.54 -5.30
CA ASP A 258 8.02 35.68 -4.54
C ASP A 258 8.44 35.60 -3.07
N VAL A 259 9.25 36.57 -2.62
CA VAL A 259 9.77 36.65 -1.26
C VAL A 259 8.64 36.71 -0.22
N ASN A 260 7.56 37.44 -0.47
CA ASN A 260 6.43 37.52 0.47
C ASN A 260 5.74 36.16 0.60
N HIS A 261 5.64 35.43 -0.50
CA HIS A 261 5.06 34.09 -0.51
C HIS A 261 5.93 33.09 0.25
N ILE A 262 7.25 33.17 0.11
CA ILE A 262 8.20 32.35 0.89
C ILE A 262 8.05 32.63 2.39
N GLU A 263 8.04 33.90 2.80
CA GLU A 263 7.87 34.28 4.20
C GLU A 263 6.57 33.74 4.79
N GLU A 264 5.47 33.82 4.03
CA GLU A 264 4.20 33.24 4.45
C GLU A 264 4.25 31.72 4.57
N LEU A 265 4.86 31.03 3.60
CA LEU A 265 4.99 29.57 3.59
C LEU A 265 5.84 29.05 4.76
N ILE A 266 6.89 29.77 5.16
CA ILE A 266 7.76 29.36 6.28
C ILE A 266 6.95 29.11 7.56
N ILE A 267 5.90 29.91 7.80
CA ILE A 267 5.03 29.77 8.97
C ILE A 267 4.29 28.41 8.93
N TYR A 268 3.84 27.98 7.74
CA TYR A 268 3.16 26.68 7.57
C TYR A 268 4.12 25.49 7.52
N LEU A 269 5.36 25.71 7.07
CA LEU A 269 6.42 24.70 7.02
C LEU A 269 7.13 24.50 8.36
N ASN A 270 6.74 25.23 9.40
CA ASN A 270 7.25 25.02 10.75
C ASN A 270 6.09 24.87 11.73
N HIS A 271 5.83 23.64 12.17
CA HIS A 271 4.73 23.34 13.08
C HIS A 271 4.80 24.14 14.40
N ASN A 272 5.99 24.55 14.85
CA ASN A 272 6.15 25.39 16.04
C ASN A 272 5.79 26.87 15.78
N MET A 273 5.66 27.28 14.52
CA MET A 273 5.30 28.64 14.13
C MET A 273 3.81 28.78 13.77
N LEU A 274 3.00 27.71 13.83
CA LEU A 274 1.57 27.83 13.51
C LEU A 274 0.83 28.81 14.42
N GLU A 275 1.30 29.00 15.66
CA GLU A 275 0.80 30.00 16.60
C GLU A 275 1.10 31.45 16.16
N GLN A 276 2.08 31.64 15.26
CA GLN A 276 2.44 32.94 14.68
C GLN A 276 1.54 33.33 13.50
N ILE A 277 0.70 32.41 13.00
CA ILE A 277 -0.33 32.75 12.02
C ILE A 277 -1.25 33.80 12.65
N HIS A 278 -1.46 34.91 11.93
CA HIS A 278 -2.34 35.97 12.39
C HIS A 278 -3.69 35.40 12.91
N PRO A 279 -4.17 35.76 14.11
CA PRO A 279 -5.29 35.06 14.77
C PRO A 279 -6.57 34.96 13.92
N LYS A 280 -6.91 36.00 13.15
CA LYS A 280 -8.07 35.96 12.23
C LYS A 280 -7.88 34.93 11.11
N LYS A 281 -6.66 34.77 10.62
CA LYS A 281 -6.31 33.83 9.55
C LYS A 281 -6.32 32.39 10.07
N PHE A 282 -5.80 32.18 11.28
CA PHE A 282 -5.87 30.88 11.95
C PHE A 282 -7.32 30.46 12.24
N LEU A 283 -8.16 31.38 12.74
CA LEU A 283 -9.58 31.13 12.98
C LEU A 283 -10.32 30.80 11.67
N LEU A 284 -10.01 31.52 10.59
CA LEU A 284 -10.59 31.25 9.27
C LEU A 284 -10.18 29.87 8.76
N MET A 285 -8.89 29.51 8.80
CA MET A 285 -8.41 28.19 8.43
C MET A 285 -9.09 27.07 9.23
N THR A 286 -9.25 27.26 10.54
CA THR A 286 -9.97 26.33 11.42
C THR A 286 -11.44 26.18 11.01
N LYS A 287 -12.12 27.30 10.72
CA LYS A 287 -13.51 27.31 10.25
C LYS A 287 -13.66 26.59 8.91
N GLU A 288 -12.78 26.84 7.95
CA GLU A 288 -12.83 26.19 6.64
C GLU A 288 -12.51 24.70 6.73
N THR A 289 -11.61 24.29 7.63
CA THR A 289 -11.38 22.86 7.92
C THR A 289 -12.64 22.20 8.44
N LYS A 290 -13.36 22.86 9.37
CA LYS A 290 -14.64 22.37 9.88
C LYS A 290 -15.70 22.27 8.79
N ASN A 291 -15.80 23.27 7.92
CA ASN A 291 -16.74 23.27 6.80
C ASN A 291 -16.44 22.11 5.86
N THR A 292 -15.16 21.87 5.55
CA THR A 292 -14.70 20.73 4.74
C THR A 292 -15.17 19.41 5.35
N ILE A 293 -14.90 19.18 6.64
CA ILE A 293 -15.32 17.96 7.35
C ILE A 293 -16.84 17.77 7.32
N LYS A 294 -17.61 18.86 7.45
CA LYS A 294 -19.09 18.81 7.53
C LYS A 294 -19.76 18.60 6.18
N ASN A 295 -19.23 19.24 5.14
CA ASN A 295 -19.84 19.32 3.82
C ASN A 295 -19.29 18.25 2.87
N PHE A 296 -18.28 17.50 3.28
CA PHE A 296 -17.76 16.42 2.46
C PHE A 296 -18.75 15.25 2.40
N GLU A 297 -19.26 15.00 1.21
CA GLU A 297 -20.06 13.82 0.89
C GLU A 297 -19.22 12.87 0.04
N SER A 298 -18.96 11.68 0.57
CA SER A 298 -18.24 10.66 -0.18
C SER A 298 -19.11 10.12 -1.31
N LEU A 299 -18.51 9.97 -2.49
CA LEU A 299 -19.12 9.28 -3.63
C LEU A 299 -19.29 7.77 -3.38
N TYR A 300 -18.73 7.25 -2.30
CA TYR A 300 -18.62 5.82 -2.05
C TYR A 300 -19.10 5.49 -0.63
N PRO A 301 -19.87 4.41 -0.47
CA PRO A 301 -20.30 4.02 0.86
C PRO A 301 -19.10 3.47 1.65
N MET A 302 -18.88 4.00 2.85
CA MET A 302 -17.76 3.64 3.74
C MET A 302 -18.15 2.47 4.66
N ASN A 303 -17.28 1.46 4.77
CA ASN A 303 -17.39 0.40 5.79
C ASN A 303 -16.73 0.83 7.11
#